data_AF-A0A1M5FWK5-F1
#
_entry.id   AF-A0A1M5FWK5-F1
#
_cell.length_a   1.000
_cell.length_b   1.000
_cell.length_c   1.000
_cell.angle_alpha   90.00
_cell.angle_beta   90.00
_cell.angle_gamma   90.00
#
_symmetry.space_group_name_H-M   'P 1'
#
loop_
_entity.id
_entity.type
_entity.pdbx_description
1 polymer ?
#
loop_
_entity_poly.entity_id
_entity_poly.type
_entity_poly.pdbx_seq_one_letter_code
_entity_poly.pdbx_strand_id
1 'polypeptide(L)'
;MKTLFATFVLTILSASCGVFDSLNSNTSIKPNDSFVLGNNEHGSFTVKLKNVSKNDIDIYKAPISGGTHSRITIKPNIKTIVKVDRNTALVIENKSTDYASVDLKVTGDLGLSMTYKNQ
;
A
#
# COMPACT_ATOMS: atom_id res chain seq x y z
N MET A 1 -10.62 60.34 -19.78
CA MET A 1 -10.80 58.98 -20.36
C MET A 1 -10.43 57.98 -19.27
N LYS A 2 -11.40 57.15 -18.86
CA LYS A 2 -11.35 56.34 -17.64
C LYS A 2 -10.52 55.07 -17.85
N THR A 3 -9.72 54.77 -16.84
CA THR A 3 -8.94 53.55 -16.62
C THR A 3 -9.79 52.27 -16.64
N LEU A 4 -9.36 51.28 -17.42
CA LEU A 4 -9.70 49.86 -17.22
C LEU A 4 -8.36 49.08 -17.25
N PHE A 5 -7.81 48.71 -16.09
CA PHE A 5 -7.97 47.38 -15.47
C PHE A 5 -7.59 46.28 -16.47
N ALA A 6 -6.32 45.86 -16.50
CA ALA A 6 -5.78 44.76 -15.69
C ALA A 6 -6.35 43.39 -16.07
N THR A 7 -5.48 42.37 -16.02
CA THR A 7 -5.77 40.92 -15.99
C THR A 7 -5.61 40.19 -17.32
N PHE A 8 -4.46 39.53 -17.51
CA PHE A 8 -4.44 38.08 -17.77
C PHE A 8 -3.02 37.51 -17.55
N VAL A 9 -2.60 37.41 -16.29
CA VAL A 9 -1.49 36.56 -15.86
C VAL A 9 -2.03 35.67 -14.75
N LEU A 10 -2.57 34.50 -15.07
CA LEU A 10 -2.57 33.31 -14.19
C LEU A 10 -3.14 32.06 -14.89
N THR A 11 -2.33 31.38 -15.70
CA THR A 11 -2.57 29.97 -16.06
C THR A 11 -1.26 29.22 -16.00
N ILE A 12 -0.71 29.09 -14.80
CA ILE A 12 0.33 28.11 -14.51
C ILE A 12 -0.06 27.48 -13.18
N LEU A 13 0.04 26.14 -13.10
CA LEU A 13 -0.01 25.30 -11.90
C LEU A 13 -1.38 24.71 -11.49
N SER A 14 -1.88 23.71 -12.23
CA SER A 14 -2.77 22.70 -11.63
C SER A 14 -2.71 21.35 -12.37
N ALA A 15 -1.52 20.79 -12.53
CA ALA A 15 -1.35 19.38 -12.92
C ALA A 15 -0.10 18.79 -12.26
N SER A 16 -0.05 18.78 -10.93
CA SER A 16 0.91 17.97 -10.17
C SER A 16 0.18 16.90 -9.37
N CYS A 17 -0.64 16.10 -10.04
CA CYS A 17 -1.17 14.85 -9.49
C CYS A 17 -1.15 13.82 -10.63
N GLY A 18 -0.27 12.82 -10.54
CA GLY A 18 -0.38 11.62 -11.38
C GLY A 18 0.86 11.15 -12.14
N VAL A 19 2.10 11.50 -11.77
CA VAL A 19 3.29 10.96 -12.49
C VAL A 19 3.79 9.62 -11.91
N PHE A 20 3.23 9.15 -10.80
CA PHE A 20 3.61 7.88 -10.20
C PHE A 20 2.51 6.84 -10.43
N ASP A 21 2.67 6.01 -11.46
CA ASP A 21 1.78 4.88 -11.76
C ASP A 21 1.98 3.70 -10.80
N SER A 22 3.05 3.72 -10.01
CA SER A 22 3.36 2.68 -9.05
C SER A 22 4.25 3.15 -7.91
N LEU A 23 4.06 2.53 -6.75
CA LEU A 23 4.96 2.61 -5.60
C LEU A 23 5.78 1.32 -5.52
N ASN A 24 7.10 1.42 -5.43
CA ASN A 24 7.96 0.28 -5.13
C ASN A 24 8.52 0.46 -3.72
N SER A 25 8.48 -0.59 -2.91
CA SER A 25 8.94 -0.56 -1.51
C SER A 25 9.59 -1.88 -1.14
N ASN A 26 10.67 -1.83 -0.36
CA ASN A 26 11.11 -2.95 0.45
C ASN A 26 10.68 -2.66 1.89
N THR A 27 9.86 -3.54 2.45
CA THR A 27 9.26 -3.34 3.78
C THR A 27 9.80 -4.40 4.72
N SER A 28 10.41 -3.97 5.83
CA SER A 28 10.88 -4.85 6.89
C SER A 28 9.87 -4.93 8.03
N ILE A 29 9.57 -6.13 8.50
CA ILE A 29 8.54 -6.40 9.51
C ILE A 29 9.22 -7.09 10.69
N LYS A 30 9.08 -6.54 11.89
CA LYS A 30 9.66 -7.12 13.11
C LYS A 30 9.09 -8.52 13.39
N PRO A 31 9.78 -9.32 14.22
CA PRO A 31 9.21 -10.55 14.75
C PRO A 31 7.85 -10.30 15.43
N ASN A 32 6.86 -11.13 15.14
CA ASN A 32 5.50 -11.05 15.69
C ASN A 32 4.82 -9.68 15.47
N ASP A 33 5.15 -8.99 14.38
CA ASP A 33 4.50 -7.76 13.94
C ASP A 33 3.82 -7.98 12.59
N SER A 34 2.95 -7.03 12.24
CA SER A 34 2.26 -6.97 10.97
C SER A 34 2.45 -5.62 10.31
N PHE A 35 2.66 -5.62 9.00
CA PHE A 35 2.57 -4.42 8.17
C PHE A 35 1.18 -4.33 7.55
N VAL A 36 0.55 -3.17 7.66
CA VAL A 36 -0.81 -2.92 7.17
C VAL A 36 -0.76 -1.79 6.15
N LEU A 37 -1.19 -2.10 4.93
CA LEU A 37 -1.24 -1.19 3.79
C LEU A 37 -2.69 -0.88 3.44
N GLY A 38 -3.07 0.40 3.43
CA GLY A 38 -4.41 0.85 3.06
C GLY A 38 -5.43 0.78 4.20
N ASN A 39 -5.06 1.08 5.45
CA ASN A 39 -6.01 1.19 6.55
C ASN A 39 -6.63 2.61 6.66
N ASN A 40 -7.12 3.13 5.54
CA ASN A 40 -7.78 4.43 5.40
C ASN A 40 -8.82 4.34 4.27
N GLU A 41 -9.56 5.42 4.02
CA GLU A 41 -10.40 5.49 2.81
C GLU A 41 -9.53 5.62 1.56
N HIS A 42 -9.75 4.74 0.58
CA HIS A 42 -9.01 4.69 -0.68
C HIS A 42 -9.75 3.84 -1.74
N GLY A 43 -9.44 4.05 -3.01
CA GLY A 43 -9.85 3.22 -4.15
C GLY A 43 -9.15 1.86 -4.21
N SER A 44 -9.54 0.99 -5.14
CA SER A 44 -8.89 -0.33 -5.27
C SER A 44 -7.42 -0.22 -5.68
N PHE A 45 -6.59 -1.15 -5.20
CA PHE A 45 -5.17 -1.22 -5.57
C PHE A 45 -4.73 -2.68 -5.79
N THR A 46 -3.59 -2.85 -6.44
CA THR A 46 -2.97 -4.16 -6.68
C THR A 46 -1.55 -4.15 -6.16
N VAL A 47 -1.17 -5.22 -5.47
CA VAL A 47 0.17 -5.41 -4.92
C VAL A 47 0.81 -6.64 -5.56
N LYS A 48 1.95 -6.44 -6.22
CA LYS A 48 2.89 -7.53 -6.50
C LYS A 48 3.80 -7.65 -5.30
N LEU A 49 3.71 -8.75 -4.58
CA LEU A 49 4.44 -9.02 -3.35
C LEU A 49 5.45 -10.14 -3.60
N LYS A 50 6.70 -9.97 -3.16
CA LYS A 50 7.69 -11.04 -3.05
C LYS A 50 8.10 -11.21 -1.59
N ASN A 51 8.01 -12.42 -1.06
CA ASN A 51 8.67 -12.75 0.20
C ASN A 51 10.18 -12.87 -0.05
N VAL A 52 10.99 -11.95 0.51
CA VAL A 52 12.46 -11.99 0.41
C VAL A 52 13.12 -12.38 1.74
N SER A 53 12.32 -12.78 2.73
CA SER A 53 12.81 -13.30 3.99
C SER A 53 13.10 -14.80 3.93
N LYS A 54 13.65 -15.33 5.02
CA LYS A 54 13.95 -16.77 5.18
C LYS A 54 12.75 -17.57 5.68
N ASN A 55 11.75 -16.90 6.26
CA ASN A 55 10.59 -17.52 6.87
C ASN A 55 9.33 -17.29 6.03
N ASP A 56 8.30 -18.11 6.26
CA ASP A 56 7.00 -17.90 5.67
C ASP A 56 6.37 -16.60 6.22
N ILE A 57 5.60 -15.92 5.38
CA ILE A 57 4.76 -14.79 5.79
C ILE A 57 3.31 -15.10 5.46
N ASP A 58 2.39 -14.56 6.24
CA ASP A 58 0.97 -14.68 5.97
C ASP A 58 0.43 -13.36 5.45
N ILE A 59 -0.50 -13.42 4.49
CA ILE A 59 -1.22 -12.25 4.02
C ILE A 59 -2.72 -12.47 4.10
N TYR A 60 -3.48 -11.40 4.32
CA TYR A 60 -4.93 -11.39 4.20
C TYR A 60 -5.47 -9.99 3.93
N LYS A 61 -6.73 -9.93 3.52
CA LYS A 61 -7.47 -8.69 3.33
C LYS A 61 -8.38 -8.42 4.52
N ALA A 62 -8.41 -7.16 4.97
CA ALA A 62 -9.24 -6.71 6.08
C ALA A 62 -10.00 -5.44 5.67
N PRO A 63 -11.32 -5.51 5.40
CA PRO A 63 -12.12 -4.32 5.14
C PRO A 63 -12.03 -3.32 6.30
N ILE A 64 -11.94 -2.02 5.99
CA ILE A 64 -11.87 -1.00 7.06
C ILE A 64 -13.17 -0.92 7.87
N SER A 65 -14.28 -1.42 7.33
CA SER A 65 -15.56 -1.58 8.01
C SER A 65 -15.60 -2.77 9.00
N GLY A 66 -14.54 -3.58 9.04
CA GLY A 66 -14.41 -4.74 9.92
C GLY A 66 -14.47 -6.09 9.19
N GLY A 67 -14.06 -7.14 9.90
CA GLY A 67 -13.95 -8.51 9.38
C GLY A 67 -12.58 -8.82 8.77
N THR A 68 -12.39 -10.05 8.33
CA THR A 68 -11.13 -10.54 7.75
C THR A 68 -11.42 -11.63 6.73
N HIS A 69 -10.73 -11.59 5.60
CA HIS A 69 -10.81 -12.62 4.56
C HIS A 69 -9.81 -13.76 4.85
N SER A 70 -9.93 -14.86 4.10
CA SER A 70 -9.03 -16.00 4.20
C SER A 70 -7.57 -15.62 4.04
N ARG A 71 -6.74 -16.25 4.86
CA ARG A 71 -5.29 -16.06 4.91
C ARG A 71 -4.58 -16.91 3.87
N ILE A 72 -3.49 -16.38 3.31
CA ILE A 72 -2.63 -17.07 2.35
C ILE A 72 -1.19 -17.00 2.88
N THR A 73 -0.54 -18.16 2.97
CA THR A 73 0.88 -18.24 3.35
C THR A 73 1.76 -18.15 2.11
N ILE A 74 2.75 -17.26 2.15
CA ILE A 74 3.71 -17.02 1.07
C ILE A 74 5.09 -17.48 1.50
N LYS A 75 5.57 -18.55 0.87
CA LYS A 75 6.90 -19.12 1.14
C LYS A 75 8.05 -18.20 0.70
N PRO A 76 9.27 -18.36 1.25
CA PRO A 76 10.46 -17.65 0.83
C PRO A 76 10.66 -17.65 -0.69
N ASN A 77 11.08 -16.49 -1.22
CA ASN A 77 11.32 -16.23 -2.64
C ASN A 77 10.10 -16.35 -3.58
N ILE A 78 8.92 -16.67 -3.05
CA ILE A 78 7.68 -16.73 -3.83
C ILE A 78 7.12 -15.32 -4.06
N LYS A 79 6.63 -15.11 -5.28
CA LYS A 79 5.91 -13.92 -5.70
C LYS A 79 4.42 -14.22 -5.79
N THR A 80 3.59 -13.26 -5.38
CA THR A 80 2.14 -13.31 -5.54
C THR A 80 1.60 -11.96 -5.98
N ILE A 81 0.41 -11.97 -6.60
CA ILE A 81 -0.31 -10.75 -6.97
C ILE A 81 -1.63 -10.74 -6.20
N VAL A 82 -1.84 -9.66 -5.45
CA VAL A 82 -3.03 -9.49 -4.63
C VAL A 82 -3.82 -8.30 -5.16
N LYS A 83 -5.08 -8.55 -5.54
CA LYS A 83 -6.04 -7.48 -5.85
C LYS A 83 -6.79 -7.13 -4.57
N VAL A 84 -6.73 -5.86 -4.19
CA VAL A 84 -7.31 -5.34 -2.97
C VAL A 84 -8.44 -4.40 -3.34
N ASP A 85 -9.61 -4.70 -2.80
CA ASP A 85 -10.84 -3.98 -3.08
C ASP A 85 -10.79 -2.57 -2.43
N ARG A 86 -11.68 -1.69 -2.85
CA ARG A 86 -11.85 -0.36 -2.24
C ARG A 86 -12.00 -0.51 -0.72
N ASN A 87 -11.42 0.42 0.05
CA ASN A 87 -11.59 0.49 1.51
C ASN A 87 -11.28 -0.83 2.22
N THR A 88 -10.24 -1.53 1.75
CA THR A 88 -9.79 -2.81 2.29
C THR A 88 -8.28 -2.76 2.45
N ALA A 89 -7.79 -3.08 3.64
CA ALA A 89 -6.37 -3.14 3.89
C ALA A 89 -5.79 -4.49 3.44
N LEU A 90 -4.55 -4.48 2.98
CA LEU A 90 -3.70 -5.67 2.90
C LEU A 90 -2.87 -5.75 4.17
N VAL A 91 -3.01 -6.85 4.90
CA VAL A 91 -2.17 -7.15 6.07
C VAL A 91 -1.13 -8.19 5.67
N ILE A 92 0.12 -7.93 6.04
CA ILE A 92 1.27 -8.80 5.85
C ILE A 92 1.84 -9.10 7.24
N GLU A 93 1.71 -10.35 7.68
CA GLU A 93 2.11 -10.76 9.02
C GLU A 93 3.42 -11.54 9.01
N ASN A 94 4.26 -11.20 9.98
CA ASN A 94 5.46 -11.97 10.31
C ASN A 94 5.27 -12.65 11.67
N LYS A 95 4.91 -13.93 11.65
CA LYS A 95 4.78 -14.75 12.86
C LYS A 95 6.09 -15.41 13.32
N SER A 96 7.20 -15.13 12.62
CA SER A 96 8.48 -15.72 12.96
C SER A 96 9.20 -14.92 14.05
N THR A 97 10.23 -15.53 14.63
CA THR A 97 11.13 -14.89 15.59
C THR A 97 12.20 -14.01 14.94
N ASP A 98 12.29 -14.00 13.60
CA ASP A 98 13.25 -13.19 12.84
C ASP A 98 12.54 -12.03 12.15
N TYR A 99 13.29 -11.03 11.70
CA TYR A 99 12.75 -10.01 10.81
C TYR A 99 12.33 -10.62 9.47
N ALA A 100 11.13 -10.25 9.00
CA ALA A 100 10.72 -10.49 7.63
C ALA A 100 11.03 -9.26 6.76
N SER A 101 11.14 -9.51 5.46
CA SER A 101 11.29 -8.48 4.44
C SER A 101 10.49 -8.89 3.21
N VAL A 102 9.75 -7.93 2.66
CA VAL A 102 8.94 -8.11 1.46
C VAL A 102 9.21 -7.00 0.45
N ASP A 103 9.34 -7.38 -0.82
CA ASP A 103 9.32 -6.41 -1.91
C ASP A 103 7.88 -6.22 -2.37
N LEU A 104 7.45 -4.96 -2.45
CA LEU A 104 6.13 -4.56 -2.88
C LEU A 104 6.24 -3.69 -4.12
N LYS A 105 5.44 -4.00 -5.14
CA LYS A 105 5.09 -3.07 -6.21
C LYS A 105 3.59 -2.85 -6.19
N VAL A 106 3.17 -1.64 -5.84
CA VAL A 106 1.77 -1.24 -5.70
C VAL A 106 1.37 -0.41 -6.90
N THR A 107 0.18 -0.67 -7.45
CA THR A 107 -0.42 0.05 -8.58
C THR A 107 -1.91 0.27 -8.32
N GLY A 108 -2.51 1.27 -8.98
CA GLY A 108 -3.91 1.66 -8.73
C GLY A 108 -3.95 2.89 -7.82
N ASP A 109 -4.82 2.88 -6.81
CA ASP A 109 -4.77 3.95 -5.81
C ASP A 109 -3.49 3.87 -4.97
N LEU A 110 -2.80 5.00 -4.83
CA LEU A 110 -1.57 5.16 -4.04
C LEU A 110 -1.75 6.04 -2.81
N GLY A 111 -2.95 6.60 -2.57
CA GLY A 111 -3.33 7.32 -1.35
C GLY A 111 -3.48 6.39 -0.14
N LEU A 112 -2.54 5.48 0.05
CA LEU A 112 -2.58 4.40 1.02
C LEU A 112 -1.78 4.76 2.27
N SER A 113 -2.38 4.56 3.44
CA SER A 113 -1.69 4.58 4.71
C SER A 113 -0.81 3.34 4.87
N MET A 114 0.29 3.49 5.60
CA MET A 114 1.24 2.43 5.91
C MET A 114 1.47 2.44 7.42
N THR A 115 1.11 1.35 8.09
CA THR A 115 1.23 1.26 9.56
C THR A 115 1.75 -0.09 9.97
N TYR A 116 2.39 -0.14 11.14
CA TYR A 116 2.73 -1.40 11.81
C TYR A 116 1.73 -1.66 12.93
N LYS A 117 1.40 -2.93 13.13
CA LYS A 117 0.60 -3.40 14.25
C LYS A 117 1.34 -4.52 14.95
N ASN A 118 1.43 -4.43 16.28
CA ASN A 118 1.90 -5.52 17.11
C ASN A 118 0.81 -6.60 17.17
N GLN A 119 1.22 -7.87 17.15
CA GLN A 119 0.31 -9.01 17.23
C GLN A 119 -0.14 -9.30 18.66
#